data_AF-A0A5C6XU69-F1
#
_entry.id   AF-A0A5C6XU69-F1
#
_cell.length_a   1.000
_cell.length_b   1.000
_cell.length_c   1.000
_cell.angle_alpha   90.00
_cell.angle_beta   90.00
_cell.angle_gamma   90.00
#
_symmetry.space_group_name_H-M   'P 1'
#
loop_
_entity.id
_entity.type
_entity.pdbx_description
1 polymer ?
#
loop_
_entity_poly.entity_id
_entity_poly.type
_entity_poly.pdbx_seq_one_letter_code
_entity_poly.pdbx_strand_id
1 'polypeptide(L)'
;MKKLVLSVALIAATFANFAQVGIGTSDPDVSAILELKSTTKGFLPPRLSISDIQAIETPAEGLMFYCTDCDVKGLFIFNGATFVGLLNGLGLNAAVDAVNNDASDVILAKIGAEAGGDSTISTAELNAILPVLTAINGDNISLYNLYMKNNENSFSEPAQQSEVQEAINSVNNVAVLAKIGTEADAGSSTITTVELNHILPAITGVIFNFEDQYQIYIGNNAELFESPATQTEVQTAINFVNSIFVDVKISASNSVTFMAHNLGGDNTLDANTPVQAIHGNYYQWGRKVKVADTYTEGAAISGWNTAIATNVAWLNASKTANDPCPNGFRVPTKPQWDAVIANNTATNIGAFNNTATNFGAAKQFGSGVNKLTLLAAGFRGYNNGSLTNRGVNGYYWSSSVGDSSAHFLTFDTTKAFMDDGNRTYGFSVRCVQE
;
A
#
# COMPACT_ATOMS: atom_id res chain seq x y z
N MET A 1 -48.73 -23.50 87.83
CA MET A 1 -47.29 -23.31 87.51
C MET A 1 -46.93 -23.66 86.05
N LYS A 2 -47.41 -24.77 85.46
CA LYS A 2 -47.07 -25.14 84.05
C LYS A 2 -47.52 -24.13 82.97
N LYS A 3 -48.69 -23.49 83.11
CA LYS A 3 -49.16 -22.47 82.14
C LYS A 3 -48.38 -21.15 82.22
N LEU A 4 -47.79 -20.82 83.38
CA LEU A 4 -47.01 -19.59 83.56
C LEU A 4 -45.60 -19.72 82.96
N VAL A 5 -44.99 -20.90 83.06
CA VAL A 5 -43.66 -21.18 82.47
C VAL A 5 -43.72 -21.20 80.94
N LEU A 6 -44.81 -21.71 80.35
CA LEU A 6 -44.99 -21.72 78.89
C LEU A 6 -45.18 -20.30 78.32
N SER A 7 -45.88 -19.41 79.05
CA SER A 7 -46.04 -18.01 78.65
C SER A 7 -44.75 -17.20 78.76
N VAL A 8 -43.92 -17.44 79.78
CA VAL A 8 -42.61 -16.75 79.92
C VAL A 8 -41.60 -17.24 78.87
N ALA A 9 -41.62 -18.53 78.51
CA ALA A 9 -40.79 -19.07 77.44
C ALA A 9 -41.20 -18.53 76.04
N LEU A 10 -42.50 -18.32 75.80
CA LEU A 10 -43.00 -17.78 74.53
C LEU A 10 -42.72 -16.26 74.37
N ILE A 11 -42.61 -15.52 75.47
CA ILE A 11 -42.25 -14.09 75.47
C ILE A 11 -40.71 -13.91 75.40
N ALA A 12 -39.91 -14.82 75.94
CA ALA A 12 -38.45 -14.77 75.82
C ALA A 12 -37.94 -15.12 74.41
N ALA A 13 -38.70 -15.91 73.63
CA ALA A 13 -38.34 -16.32 72.27
C ALA A 13 -38.56 -15.22 71.20
N THR A 14 -39.19 -14.09 71.54
CA THR A 14 -39.49 -13.01 70.57
C THR A 14 -38.45 -11.88 70.51
N PHE A 15 -37.34 -11.97 71.26
CA PHE A 15 -36.35 -10.87 71.36
C PHE A 15 -35.01 -11.11 70.63
N ALA A 16 -34.95 -12.04 69.68
CA ALA A 16 -33.73 -12.29 68.88
C ALA A 16 -33.89 -11.97 67.39
N ASN A 17 -34.75 -11.02 67.02
CA ASN A 17 -34.72 -10.48 65.66
C ASN A 17 -33.65 -9.38 65.59
N PHE A 18 -32.48 -9.70 65.05
CA PHE A 18 -31.56 -8.67 64.58
C PHE A 18 -32.26 -7.91 63.45
N ALA A 19 -32.51 -6.61 63.63
CA ALA A 19 -33.12 -5.78 62.60
C ALA A 19 -32.08 -5.49 61.51
N GLN A 20 -31.82 -6.46 60.63
CA GLN A 20 -31.09 -6.23 59.38
C GLN A 20 -31.94 -5.36 58.46
N VAL A 21 -31.34 -4.34 57.85
CA VAL A 21 -32.05 -3.43 56.96
C VAL A 21 -31.96 -3.97 55.54
N GLY A 22 -33.07 -4.47 55.03
CA GLY A 22 -33.22 -4.81 53.61
C GLY A 22 -33.90 -3.68 52.85
N ILE A 23 -33.31 -3.22 51.74
CA ILE A 23 -34.00 -2.36 50.78
C ILE A 23 -34.16 -3.16 49.48
N GLY A 24 -35.40 -3.52 49.15
CA GLY A 24 -35.73 -4.34 47.99
C GLY A 24 -35.59 -5.85 48.20
N THR A 25 -35.26 -6.28 49.43
CA THR A 25 -35.34 -7.68 49.89
C THR A 25 -36.00 -7.73 51.26
N SER A 26 -36.87 -8.72 51.49
CA SER A 26 -37.44 -9.03 52.82
C SER A 26 -36.62 -10.06 53.59
N ASP A 27 -35.60 -10.62 52.94
CA ASP A 27 -34.67 -11.60 53.49
C ASP A 27 -33.24 -11.15 53.16
N PRO A 28 -32.71 -10.13 53.86
CA PRO A 28 -31.30 -9.77 53.75
C PRO A 28 -30.41 -10.95 54.15
N ASP A 29 -29.25 -11.06 53.51
CA ASP A 29 -28.25 -12.05 53.87
C ASP A 29 -27.86 -11.91 55.35
N VAL A 30 -27.73 -13.04 56.05
CA VAL A 30 -27.43 -13.08 57.50
C VAL A 30 -26.09 -12.43 57.88
N SER A 31 -25.18 -12.24 56.91
CA SER A 31 -23.93 -11.52 57.09
C SER A 31 -24.05 -10.00 56.91
N ALA A 32 -25.18 -9.50 56.40
CA ALA A 32 -25.38 -8.10 56.06
C ALA A 32 -26.20 -7.34 57.12
N ILE A 33 -25.62 -6.24 57.64
CA ILE A 33 -26.39 -5.27 58.44
C ILE A 33 -27.33 -4.44 57.53
N LEU A 34 -26.93 -4.21 56.27
CA LEU A 34 -27.70 -3.54 55.22
C LEU A 34 -27.51 -4.27 53.88
N GLU A 35 -28.60 -4.68 53.23
CA GLU A 35 -28.58 -5.20 51.85
C GLU A 35 -29.49 -4.37 50.93
N LEU A 36 -28.97 -4.01 49.75
CA LEU A 36 -29.71 -3.34 48.69
C LEU A 36 -29.90 -4.32 47.51
N LYS A 37 -31.14 -4.78 47.28
CA LYS A 37 -31.45 -5.70 46.18
C LYS A 37 -32.36 -5.03 45.16
N SER A 38 -31.88 -4.87 43.93
CA SER A 38 -32.68 -4.36 42.82
C SER A 38 -32.16 -4.90 41.49
N THR A 39 -33.05 -5.13 40.54
CA THR A 39 -32.70 -5.49 39.15
C THR A 39 -32.75 -4.30 38.19
N THR A 40 -33.22 -3.13 38.66
CA THR A 40 -33.46 -1.95 37.82
C THR A 40 -32.91 -0.64 38.40
N LYS A 41 -32.42 -0.64 39.65
CA LYS A 41 -31.85 0.53 40.32
C LYS A 41 -30.50 0.18 40.94
N GLY A 42 -29.60 1.17 41.05
CA GLY A 42 -28.30 1.03 41.71
C GLY A 42 -28.24 1.80 43.03
N PHE A 43 -27.12 1.65 43.75
CA PHE A 43 -26.80 2.49 44.90
C PHE A 43 -26.15 3.79 44.43
N LEU A 44 -26.74 4.93 44.83
CA LEU A 44 -26.16 6.25 44.60
C LEU A 44 -25.55 6.73 45.93
N PRO A 45 -24.23 6.56 46.16
CA PRO A 45 -23.58 7.06 47.38
C PRO A 45 -23.64 8.59 47.43
N PRO A 46 -23.33 9.21 48.59
CA PRO A 46 -23.14 10.65 48.69
C PRO A 46 -22.22 11.15 47.57
N ARG A 47 -22.62 12.20 46.87
CA ARG A 47 -21.86 12.80 45.76
C ARG A 47 -21.28 14.11 46.24
N LEU A 48 -19.96 14.20 46.27
CA LEU A 48 -19.24 15.31 46.87
C LEU A 48 -18.36 16.01 45.84
N SER A 49 -18.28 17.33 45.93
CA SER A 49 -17.26 18.12 45.23
C SER A 49 -15.93 18.13 45.99
N ILE A 50 -14.83 18.54 45.36
CA ILE A 50 -13.53 18.73 46.04
C ILE A 50 -13.68 19.64 47.27
N SER A 51 -14.47 20.71 47.16
CA SER A 51 -14.73 21.60 48.30
C SER A 51 -15.52 20.92 49.43
N ASP A 52 -16.49 20.06 49.09
CA ASP A 52 -17.24 19.31 50.11
C ASP A 52 -16.35 18.28 50.81
N ILE A 53 -15.44 17.65 50.07
CA ILE A 53 -14.48 16.67 50.61
C ILE A 53 -13.49 17.35 51.57
N GLN A 54 -12.98 18.52 51.20
CA GLN A 54 -12.06 19.30 52.04
C GLN A 54 -12.73 19.84 53.32
N ALA A 55 -14.06 19.98 53.31
CA ALA A 55 -14.85 20.39 54.48
C ALA A 55 -15.10 19.24 55.47
N ILE A 56 -14.72 18.00 55.14
CA ILE A 56 -14.86 16.86 56.06
C ILE A 56 -13.73 16.89 57.08
N GLU A 57 -14.04 17.39 58.28
CA GLU A 57 -13.14 17.29 59.43
C GLU A 57 -13.20 15.88 60.03
N THR A 58 -12.05 15.26 60.27
CA THR A 58 -11.92 13.94 60.94
C THR A 58 -12.75 12.81 60.28
N PRO A 59 -12.51 12.47 59.01
CA PRO A 59 -13.24 11.38 58.35
C PRO A 59 -13.06 10.05 59.09
N ALA A 60 -14.16 9.31 59.25
CA ALA A 60 -14.13 7.96 59.82
C ALA A 60 -13.53 6.97 58.80
N GLU A 61 -12.71 6.03 59.28
CA GLU A 61 -12.25 4.91 58.45
C GLU A 61 -13.46 4.14 57.88
N GLY A 62 -13.42 3.85 56.59
CA GLY A 62 -14.53 3.23 55.86
C GLY A 62 -15.57 4.22 55.29
N LEU A 63 -15.40 5.54 55.48
CA LEU A 63 -16.29 6.54 54.85
C LEU A 63 -16.20 6.46 53.31
N MET A 64 -17.34 6.35 52.63
CA MET A 64 -17.41 6.22 51.17
C MET A 64 -18.26 7.32 50.50
N PHE A 65 -17.80 7.84 49.36
CA PHE A 65 -18.54 8.81 48.54
C PHE A 65 -18.11 8.75 47.07
N TYR A 66 -18.89 9.34 46.16
CA TYR A 66 -18.51 9.55 44.76
C TYR A 66 -18.07 11.00 44.50
N CYS A 67 -16.86 11.20 43.96
CA CYS A 67 -16.37 12.55 43.64
C CYS A 67 -16.89 13.05 42.28
N THR A 68 -17.50 14.23 42.24
CA THR A 68 -18.14 14.76 41.03
C THR A 68 -17.24 15.63 40.14
N ASP A 69 -16.20 16.21 40.71
CA ASP A 69 -15.33 17.23 40.08
C ASP A 69 -13.82 16.99 40.32
N CYS A 70 -13.44 15.83 40.86
CA CYS A 70 -12.06 15.35 40.85
C CYS A 70 -11.58 15.06 39.42
N ASP A 71 -10.26 15.15 39.19
CA ASP A 71 -9.61 14.78 37.92
C ASP A 71 -10.00 13.35 37.50
N VAL A 72 -10.05 12.44 38.48
CA VAL A 72 -10.64 11.11 38.33
C VAL A 72 -11.98 11.07 39.08
N LYS A 73 -13.09 11.14 38.33
CA LYS A 73 -14.43 10.98 38.88
C LYS A 73 -14.68 9.51 39.22
N GLY A 74 -15.01 9.21 40.48
CA GLY A 74 -15.13 7.83 40.94
C GLY A 74 -15.55 7.71 42.40
N LEU A 75 -15.68 6.45 42.85
CA LEU A 75 -15.97 6.09 44.24
C LEU A 75 -14.68 6.07 45.05
N PHE A 76 -14.68 6.74 46.20
CA PHE A 76 -13.55 6.81 47.14
C PHE A 76 -13.92 6.23 48.50
N ILE A 77 -12.94 5.67 49.21
CA ILE A 77 -13.04 5.21 50.61
C ILE A 77 -11.92 5.82 51.46
N PHE A 78 -12.22 6.25 52.67
CA PHE A 78 -11.20 6.66 53.63
C PHE A 78 -10.57 5.43 54.29
N ASN A 79 -9.26 5.25 54.17
CA ASN A 79 -8.55 4.11 54.74
C ASN A 79 -7.97 4.37 56.16
N GLY A 80 -8.44 5.42 56.83
CA GLY A 80 -7.90 5.86 58.12
C GLY A 80 -6.78 6.91 58.00
N ALA A 81 -6.23 7.12 56.80
CA ALA A 81 -5.20 8.14 56.55
C ALA A 81 -5.55 9.06 55.36
N THR A 82 -6.05 8.52 54.26
CA THR A 82 -6.41 9.27 53.05
C THR A 82 -7.61 8.66 52.32
N PHE A 83 -8.23 9.43 51.43
CA PHE A 83 -9.26 8.93 50.53
C PHE A 83 -8.63 8.22 49.33
N VAL A 84 -9.00 6.97 49.10
CA VAL A 84 -8.47 6.09 48.04
C VAL A 84 -9.58 5.75 47.06
N GLY A 85 -9.33 5.89 45.75
CA GLY A 85 -10.29 5.55 44.71
C GLY A 85 -10.41 4.03 44.49
N LEU A 86 -11.63 3.48 44.47
CA LEU A 86 -11.87 2.03 44.34
C LEU A 86 -11.73 1.50 42.91
N LEU A 87 -11.91 2.33 41.89
CA LEU A 87 -11.93 1.89 40.50
C LEU A 87 -10.55 1.44 39.97
N ASN A 88 -9.46 1.79 40.66
CA ASN A 88 -8.10 1.52 40.20
C ASN A 88 -7.24 0.64 41.13
N GLY A 89 -7.73 0.17 42.29
CA GLY A 89 -7.15 -0.95 43.05
C GLY A 89 -5.65 -0.98 43.39
N LEU A 90 -4.89 0.08 43.12
CA LEU A 90 -3.43 0.12 43.26
C LEU A 90 -3.05 1.29 44.16
N GLY A 91 -2.34 0.98 45.25
CA GLY A 91 -1.71 1.99 46.07
C GLY A 91 -0.76 2.84 45.24
N LEU A 92 -0.68 4.12 45.57
CA LEU A 92 0.13 5.14 44.90
C LEU A 92 1.63 4.76 44.72
N ASN A 93 2.12 3.75 45.44
CA ASN A 93 3.50 3.26 45.31
C ASN A 93 3.68 2.13 44.28
N ALA A 94 2.64 1.37 43.92
CA ALA A 94 2.74 0.38 42.83
C ALA A 94 2.59 1.03 41.44
N ALA A 95 1.95 2.21 41.37
CA ALA A 95 1.89 3.01 40.16
C ALA A 95 3.24 3.66 39.83
N VAL A 96 4.14 3.86 40.80
CA VAL A 96 5.50 4.36 40.53
C VAL A 96 6.42 3.23 40.05
N ASP A 97 6.28 2.01 40.59
CA ASP A 97 7.07 0.86 40.13
C ASP A 97 6.54 0.23 38.83
N ALA A 98 5.23 0.34 38.52
CA ALA A 98 4.69 -0.05 37.22
C ALA A 98 4.89 1.02 36.13
N VAL A 99 5.17 2.27 36.51
CA VAL A 99 5.59 3.33 35.58
C VAL A 99 7.12 3.35 35.39
N ASN A 100 7.89 2.68 36.26
CA ASN A 100 9.34 2.54 36.13
C ASN A 100 9.78 1.17 35.58
N ASN A 101 8.83 0.34 35.14
CA ASN A 101 9.08 -1.06 34.74
C ASN A 101 8.11 -1.48 33.63
N ASP A 102 7.73 -0.56 32.73
CA ASP A 102 7.23 -1.00 31.43
C ASP A 102 8.36 -1.78 30.76
N ALA A 103 8.03 -2.88 30.08
CA ALA A 103 9.04 -3.65 29.34
C ALA A 103 9.77 -2.73 28.35
N SER A 104 9.06 -1.74 27.80
CA SER A 104 9.62 -0.66 26.99
C SER A 104 10.71 0.12 27.72
N ASP A 105 10.47 0.57 28.96
CA ASP A 105 11.42 1.39 29.71
C ASP A 105 12.68 0.61 30.07
N VAL A 106 12.55 -0.67 30.41
CA VAL A 106 13.69 -1.55 30.67
C VAL A 106 14.54 -1.73 29.41
N ILE A 107 13.90 -1.95 28.26
CA ILE A 107 14.59 -2.17 26.99
C ILE A 107 15.20 -0.86 26.47
N LEU A 108 14.53 0.27 26.65
CA LEU A 108 15.02 1.60 26.26
C LEU A 108 16.17 2.07 27.16
N ALA A 109 16.10 1.80 28.47
CA ALA A 109 17.23 2.02 29.38
C ALA A 109 18.42 1.14 29.02
N LYS A 110 18.15 -0.13 28.65
CA LYS A 110 19.16 -1.05 28.12
C LYS A 110 19.81 -0.45 26.86
N ILE A 111 19.04 -0.03 25.86
CA ILE A 111 19.57 0.57 24.61
C ILE A 111 20.36 1.84 24.90
N GLY A 112 19.86 2.74 25.75
CA GLY A 112 20.53 4.00 26.09
C GLY A 112 21.87 3.78 26.78
N ALA A 113 21.93 2.89 27.77
CA ALA A 113 23.17 2.55 28.46
C ALA A 113 24.15 1.72 27.60
N GLU A 114 23.63 0.97 26.62
CA GLU A 114 24.39 0.06 25.75
C GLU A 114 24.87 0.69 24.45
N ALA A 115 24.55 1.96 24.20
CA ALA A 115 25.12 2.71 23.09
C ALA A 115 26.67 2.65 23.12
N GLY A 116 27.30 2.39 24.27
CA GLY A 116 28.72 2.03 24.43
C GLY A 116 29.05 0.63 25.00
N GLY A 117 28.11 -0.33 25.04
CA GLY A 117 28.23 -1.65 25.70
C GLY A 117 28.44 -2.86 24.77
N ASP A 118 28.58 -4.07 25.35
CA ASP A 118 28.79 -5.35 24.61
C ASP A 118 27.56 -6.29 24.64
N SER A 119 26.50 -5.87 25.33
CA SER A 119 25.21 -6.55 25.33
C SER A 119 24.51 -6.39 23.99
N THR A 120 23.70 -7.38 23.62
CA THR A 120 22.93 -7.38 22.36
C THR A 120 21.44 -7.30 22.64
N ILE A 121 20.72 -6.58 21.77
CA ILE A 121 19.27 -6.51 21.70
C ILE A 121 18.77 -7.55 20.70
N SER A 122 17.72 -8.27 21.07
CA SER A 122 17.02 -9.24 20.24
C SER A 122 15.81 -8.63 19.52
N THR A 123 15.38 -9.27 18.44
CA THR A 123 14.15 -8.89 17.73
C THR A 123 12.91 -8.96 18.64
N ALA A 124 12.90 -9.88 19.61
CA ALA A 124 11.80 -10.00 20.58
C ALA A 124 11.74 -8.79 21.52
N GLU A 125 12.89 -8.29 21.97
CA GLU A 125 12.97 -7.06 22.77
C GLU A 125 12.51 -5.84 21.95
N LEU A 126 12.98 -5.67 20.71
CA LEU A 126 12.50 -4.56 19.86
C LEU A 126 10.98 -4.60 19.64
N ASN A 127 10.41 -5.78 19.42
CA ASN A 127 8.96 -5.95 19.24
C ASN A 127 8.15 -5.69 20.53
N ALA A 128 8.79 -5.70 21.70
CA ALA A 128 8.14 -5.47 22.99
C ALA A 128 8.08 -3.99 23.39
N ILE A 129 8.80 -3.10 22.69
CA ILE A 129 8.78 -1.65 22.96
C ILE A 129 7.43 -1.05 22.55
N LEU A 130 6.83 -0.26 23.44
CA LEU A 130 5.62 0.52 23.21
C LEU A 130 5.90 2.04 23.23
N PRO A 131 5.23 2.83 22.38
CA PRO A 131 4.40 2.42 21.25
C PRO A 131 5.17 1.55 20.24
N VAL A 132 4.45 0.60 19.62
CA VAL A 132 5.04 -0.44 18.76
C VAL A 132 5.93 0.18 17.68
N LEU A 133 7.19 -0.26 17.65
CA LEU A 133 8.13 0.04 16.56
C LEU A 133 7.69 -0.63 15.26
N THR A 134 7.94 0.03 14.15
CA THR A 134 7.56 -0.43 12.81
C THR A 134 8.77 -0.82 11.98
N ALA A 135 8.55 -1.62 10.94
CA ALA A 135 9.56 -2.09 10.00
C ALA A 135 10.73 -2.88 10.63
N ILE A 136 10.57 -3.49 11.80
CA ILE A 136 11.58 -4.38 12.36
C ILE A 136 11.78 -5.58 11.42
N ASN A 137 12.99 -5.72 10.87
CA ASN A 137 13.42 -6.87 10.10
C ASN A 137 14.37 -7.72 10.96
N GLY A 138 13.96 -8.95 11.28
CA GLY A 138 14.75 -9.87 12.08
C GLY A 138 16.12 -10.19 11.48
N ASP A 139 16.25 -10.19 10.15
CA ASP A 139 17.50 -10.45 9.45
C ASP A 139 18.53 -9.32 9.67
N ASN A 140 18.05 -8.11 10.01
CA ASN A 140 18.86 -6.93 10.25
C ASN A 140 19.25 -6.76 11.73
N ILE A 141 18.91 -7.69 12.63
CA ILE A 141 19.15 -7.51 14.07
C ILE A 141 20.63 -7.25 14.43
N SER A 142 21.55 -7.92 13.74
CA SER A 142 23.00 -7.68 13.93
C SER A 142 23.42 -6.28 13.47
N LEU A 143 22.79 -5.77 12.41
CA LEU A 143 23.03 -4.42 11.90
C LEU A 143 22.43 -3.34 12.80
N TYR A 144 21.24 -3.58 13.38
CA TYR A 144 20.66 -2.69 14.38
C TYR A 144 21.59 -2.54 15.59
N ASN A 145 22.06 -3.65 16.15
CA ASN A 145 23.00 -3.64 17.26
C ASN A 145 24.31 -2.92 16.91
N LEU A 146 24.87 -3.16 15.71
CA LEU A 146 26.08 -2.47 15.25
C LEU A 146 25.85 -0.96 15.09
N TYR A 147 24.69 -0.56 14.58
CA TYR A 147 24.33 0.84 14.44
C TYR A 147 24.23 1.54 15.79
N MET A 148 23.54 0.94 16.76
CA MET A 148 23.41 1.50 18.11
C MET A 148 24.78 1.71 18.75
N LYS A 149 25.68 0.71 18.61
CA LYS A 149 27.06 0.78 19.12
C LYS A 149 27.92 1.86 18.46
N ASN A 150 27.78 2.06 17.15
CA ASN A 150 28.60 3.02 16.42
C ASN A 150 28.06 4.47 16.52
N ASN A 151 26.82 4.65 16.95
CA ASN A 151 26.15 5.94 17.06
C ASN A 151 25.75 6.22 18.50
N GLU A 152 26.65 5.95 19.45
CA GLU A 152 26.35 6.02 20.89
C GLU A 152 25.77 7.38 21.31
N ASN A 153 26.30 8.46 20.75
CA ASN A 153 25.90 9.83 21.03
C ASN A 153 24.54 10.23 20.42
N SER A 154 23.91 9.35 19.64
CA SER A 154 22.59 9.55 19.04
C SER A 154 21.44 9.01 19.90
N PHE A 155 21.74 8.36 21.03
CA PHE A 155 20.75 7.84 21.96
C PHE A 155 20.82 8.59 23.29
N SER A 156 19.66 8.90 23.86
CA SER A 156 19.56 9.43 25.21
C SER A 156 19.73 8.31 26.27
N GLU A 157 19.96 8.69 27.53
CA GLU A 157 20.02 7.75 28.65
C GLU A 157 18.87 8.05 29.64
N PRO A 158 17.77 7.26 29.67
CA PRO A 158 17.45 6.12 28.80
C PRO A 158 17.09 6.55 27.36
N ALA A 159 17.20 5.65 26.38
CA ALA A 159 16.91 5.96 24.99
C ALA A 159 15.43 6.30 24.80
N GLN A 160 15.10 7.10 23.80
CA GLN A 160 13.73 7.35 23.40
C GLN A 160 13.30 6.37 22.31
N GLN A 161 12.02 5.98 22.34
CA GLN A 161 11.44 5.11 21.32
C GLN A 161 11.65 5.67 19.89
N SER A 162 11.61 7.00 19.72
CA SER A 162 11.85 7.66 18.45
C SER A 162 13.29 7.49 17.95
N GLU A 163 14.27 7.52 18.85
CA GLU A 163 15.69 7.30 18.51
C GLU A 163 15.90 5.86 18.01
N VAL A 164 15.25 4.89 18.66
CA VAL A 164 15.27 3.48 18.23
C VAL A 164 14.57 3.30 16.89
N GLN A 165 13.43 3.97 16.67
CA GLN A 165 12.73 3.95 15.39
C GLN A 165 13.58 4.55 14.26
N GLU A 166 14.28 5.65 14.52
CA GLU A 166 15.21 6.28 13.57
C GLU A 166 16.38 5.36 13.23
N ALA A 167 16.94 4.66 14.22
CA ALA A 167 18.00 3.67 14.00
C ALA A 167 17.53 2.50 13.11
N ILE A 168 16.35 1.93 13.40
CA ILE A 168 15.74 0.86 12.59
C ILE A 168 15.54 1.35 11.15
N ASN A 169 14.97 2.53 10.98
CA ASN A 169 14.71 3.13 9.67
C ASN A 169 16.02 3.37 8.90
N SER A 170 17.05 3.89 9.56
CA SER A 170 18.37 4.15 8.97
C SER A 170 19.02 2.86 8.48
N VAL A 171 19.06 1.82 9.33
CA VAL A 171 19.66 0.53 9.00
C VAL A 171 18.89 -0.16 7.86
N ASN A 172 17.56 -0.17 7.92
CA ASN A 172 16.75 -0.78 6.87
C ASN A 172 16.92 -0.09 5.53
N ASN A 173 16.97 1.25 5.52
CA ASN A 173 17.22 2.01 4.30
C ASN A 173 18.56 1.62 3.68
N VAL A 174 19.63 1.59 4.48
CA VAL A 174 20.96 1.19 4.00
C VAL A 174 20.97 -0.26 3.51
N ALA A 175 20.30 -1.17 4.21
CA ALA A 175 20.22 -2.58 3.83
C ALA A 175 19.49 -2.77 2.48
N VAL A 176 18.38 -2.06 2.27
CA VAL A 176 17.63 -2.10 1.01
C VAL A 176 18.46 -1.54 -0.15
N LEU A 177 19.13 -0.41 0.04
CA LEU A 177 20.00 0.19 -0.98
C LEU A 177 21.20 -0.70 -1.32
N ALA A 178 21.80 -1.34 -0.32
CA ALA A 178 22.87 -2.33 -0.52
C ALA A 178 22.40 -3.58 -1.28
N LYS A 179 21.19 -4.07 -0.97
CA LYS A 179 20.55 -5.16 -1.70
C LYS A 179 20.38 -4.80 -3.17
N ILE A 180 19.82 -3.62 -3.48
CA ILE A 180 19.60 -3.17 -4.86
C ILE A 180 20.91 -3.11 -5.65
N GLY A 181 21.96 -2.49 -5.10
CA GLY A 181 23.26 -2.42 -5.78
C GLY A 181 23.87 -3.81 -6.04
N THR A 182 23.84 -4.69 -5.03
CA THR A 182 24.36 -6.06 -5.16
C THR A 182 23.57 -6.88 -6.19
N GLU A 183 22.24 -6.74 -6.22
CA GLU A 183 21.36 -7.42 -7.17
C GLU A 183 21.52 -6.90 -8.60
N ALA A 184 21.73 -5.59 -8.77
CA ALA A 184 22.05 -4.98 -10.05
C ALA A 184 23.37 -5.55 -10.60
N ASP A 185 24.43 -5.58 -9.78
CA ASP A 185 25.73 -6.17 -10.14
C ASP A 185 25.61 -7.67 -10.49
N ALA A 186 24.68 -8.39 -9.85
CA ALA A 186 24.40 -9.80 -10.12
C ALA A 186 23.59 -10.05 -11.40
N GLY A 187 23.05 -9.00 -12.03
CA GLY A 187 22.23 -9.12 -13.23
C GLY A 187 20.80 -9.63 -12.98
N SER A 188 20.34 -9.64 -11.72
CA SER A 188 19.04 -10.17 -11.32
C SER A 188 18.62 -9.60 -9.98
N SER A 189 17.37 -9.15 -9.86
CA SER A 189 16.84 -8.56 -8.63
C SER A 189 15.64 -9.33 -8.06
N THR A 190 15.54 -9.32 -6.73
CA THR A 190 14.43 -9.85 -5.94
C THR A 190 13.80 -8.77 -5.06
N ILE A 191 14.05 -7.50 -5.38
CA ILE A 191 13.50 -6.38 -4.62
C ILE A 191 11.97 -6.39 -4.68
N THR A 192 11.34 -6.17 -3.54
CA THR A 192 9.88 -6.05 -3.45
C THR A 192 9.45 -4.59 -3.40
N THR A 193 8.21 -4.34 -3.79
CA THR A 193 7.59 -3.01 -3.67
C THR A 193 7.45 -2.56 -2.21
N VAL A 194 7.39 -3.49 -1.26
CA VAL A 194 7.43 -3.20 0.19
C VAL A 194 8.81 -2.68 0.60
N GLU A 195 9.88 -3.35 0.19
CA GLU A 195 11.25 -2.90 0.48
C GLU A 195 11.54 -1.54 -0.16
N LEU A 196 11.11 -1.33 -1.41
CA LEU A 196 11.20 -0.05 -2.08
C LEU A 196 10.55 1.08 -1.25
N ASN A 197 9.34 0.86 -0.71
CA ASN A 197 8.63 1.83 0.11
C ASN A 197 9.30 2.13 1.48
N HIS A 198 10.30 1.34 1.90
CA HIS A 198 11.08 1.61 3.11
C HIS A 198 12.32 2.50 2.87
N ILE A 199 12.64 2.85 1.62
CA ILE A 199 13.78 3.70 1.29
C ILE A 199 13.55 5.14 1.77
N LEU A 200 14.59 5.74 2.36
CA LEU A 200 14.61 7.09 2.91
C LEU A 200 15.73 7.95 2.26
N PRO A 201 15.48 9.24 1.93
CA PRO A 201 14.17 9.91 1.95
C PRO A 201 13.13 9.19 1.08
N ALA A 202 11.86 9.27 1.49
CA ALA A 202 10.78 8.47 0.91
C ALA A 202 10.77 8.58 -0.62
N ILE A 203 10.89 7.43 -1.29
CA ILE A 203 10.66 7.36 -2.73
C ILE A 203 9.17 7.47 -3.02
N THR A 204 8.83 8.01 -4.19
CA THR A 204 7.44 8.25 -4.61
C THR A 204 7.14 7.49 -5.88
N GLY A 205 5.86 7.12 -6.05
CA GLY A 205 5.37 6.49 -7.27
C GLY A 205 5.61 4.99 -7.36
N VAL A 206 6.00 4.29 -6.29
CA VAL A 206 6.08 2.81 -6.32
C VAL A 206 4.68 2.24 -6.58
N ILE A 207 4.53 1.47 -7.66
CA ILE A 207 3.27 0.84 -8.05
C ILE A 207 3.36 -0.66 -7.79
N PHE A 208 2.46 -1.19 -6.94
CA PHE A 208 2.52 -2.57 -6.45
C PHE A 208 2.53 -3.63 -7.57
N ASN A 209 1.77 -3.43 -8.65
CA ASN A 209 1.72 -4.37 -9.79
C ASN A 209 2.93 -4.30 -10.72
N PHE A 210 3.90 -3.39 -10.48
CA PHE A 210 5.12 -3.25 -11.30
C PHE A 210 6.34 -3.88 -10.65
N GLU A 211 6.19 -4.65 -9.58
CA GLU A 211 7.30 -5.33 -8.88
C GLU A 211 8.26 -6.06 -9.83
N ASP A 212 7.73 -6.95 -10.68
CA ASP A 212 8.51 -7.68 -11.69
C ASP A 212 9.25 -6.72 -12.65
N GLN A 213 8.65 -5.58 -12.98
CA GLN A 213 9.24 -4.60 -13.90
C GLN A 213 10.38 -3.83 -13.25
N TYR A 214 10.24 -3.48 -11.96
CA TYR A 214 11.33 -2.89 -11.20
C TYR A 214 12.49 -3.87 -11.05
N GLN A 215 12.21 -5.15 -10.76
CA GLN A 215 13.23 -6.20 -10.67
C GLN A 215 13.97 -6.40 -12.00
N ILE A 216 13.23 -6.48 -13.11
CA ILE A 216 13.82 -6.60 -14.47
C ILE A 216 14.68 -5.37 -14.78
N TYR A 217 14.22 -4.16 -14.43
CA TYR A 217 14.99 -2.95 -14.69
C TYR A 217 16.29 -2.93 -13.89
N ILE A 218 16.24 -3.23 -12.59
CA ILE A 218 17.42 -3.26 -11.72
C ILE A 218 18.42 -4.31 -12.22
N GLY A 219 17.96 -5.53 -12.54
CA GLY A 219 18.83 -6.60 -13.01
C GLY A 219 19.45 -6.37 -14.39
N ASN A 220 18.84 -5.58 -15.27
CA ASN A 220 19.34 -5.37 -16.63
C ASN A 220 20.19 -4.10 -16.83
N ASN A 221 20.28 -3.23 -15.83
CA ASN A 221 20.95 -1.91 -15.96
C ASN A 221 21.95 -1.69 -14.82
N ALA A 222 22.85 -2.64 -14.59
CA ALA A 222 23.84 -2.60 -13.51
C ALA A 222 24.67 -1.31 -13.50
N GLU A 223 24.97 -0.77 -14.69
CA GLU A 223 25.73 0.47 -14.87
C GLU A 223 25.02 1.74 -14.35
N LEU A 224 23.74 1.64 -14.00
CA LEU A 224 22.94 2.75 -13.47
C LEU A 224 22.81 2.73 -11.94
N PHE A 225 23.38 1.72 -11.27
CA PHE A 225 23.31 1.59 -9.81
C PHE A 225 24.71 1.52 -9.23
N GLU A 226 24.97 2.33 -8.21
CA GLU A 226 26.15 2.16 -7.37
C GLU A 226 25.98 0.93 -6.45
N SER A 227 27.06 0.51 -5.79
CA SER A 227 27.06 -0.62 -4.87
C SER A 227 27.69 -0.20 -3.54
N PRO A 228 26.91 0.20 -2.52
CA PRO A 228 25.43 0.27 -2.47
C PRO A 228 24.79 1.30 -3.41
N ALA A 229 23.54 1.05 -3.83
CA ALA A 229 22.80 1.98 -4.70
C ALA A 229 22.42 3.27 -3.95
N THR A 230 22.11 4.34 -4.69
CA THR A 230 21.63 5.59 -4.09
C THR A 230 20.11 5.75 -4.20
N GLN A 231 19.50 6.50 -3.27
CA GLN A 231 18.05 6.79 -3.31
C GLN A 231 17.64 7.48 -4.62
N THR A 232 18.51 8.35 -5.17
CA THR A 232 18.28 9.06 -6.42
C THR A 232 18.25 8.11 -7.62
N GLU A 233 19.15 7.13 -7.66
CA GLU A 233 19.16 6.08 -8.70
C GLU A 233 17.87 5.27 -8.65
N VAL A 234 17.47 4.84 -7.46
CA VAL A 234 16.22 4.09 -7.27
C VAL A 234 15.02 4.94 -7.69
N GLN A 235 14.93 6.20 -7.28
CA GLN A 235 13.83 7.08 -7.69
C GLN A 235 13.78 7.28 -9.21
N THR A 236 14.94 7.38 -9.86
CA THR A 236 15.05 7.49 -11.32
C THR A 236 14.57 6.22 -12.00
N ALA A 237 14.96 5.05 -11.48
CA ALA A 237 14.49 3.75 -11.95
C ALA A 237 12.97 3.62 -11.84
N ILE A 238 12.39 3.96 -10.68
CA ILE A 238 10.93 3.94 -10.47
C ILE A 238 10.24 4.86 -11.48
N ASN A 239 10.71 6.10 -11.63
CA ASN A 239 10.12 7.06 -12.57
C ASN A 239 10.20 6.56 -14.02
N PHE A 240 11.33 5.96 -14.40
CA PHE A 240 11.52 5.40 -15.73
C PHE A 240 10.58 4.23 -15.98
N VAL A 241 10.58 3.22 -15.12
CA VAL A 241 9.71 2.04 -15.24
C VAL A 241 8.25 2.47 -15.31
N ASN A 242 7.83 3.40 -14.44
CA ASN A 242 6.47 3.93 -14.47
C ASN A 242 6.13 4.68 -15.76
N SER A 243 7.11 5.34 -16.38
CA SER A 243 6.90 6.04 -17.65
C SER A 243 6.70 5.09 -18.84
N ILE A 244 7.09 3.81 -18.71
CA ILE A 244 6.92 2.78 -19.74
C ILE A 244 5.52 2.19 -19.70
N PHE A 245 4.71 2.46 -18.68
CA PHE A 245 3.39 1.91 -18.53
C PHE A 245 2.34 2.99 -18.27
N VAL A 246 1.11 2.73 -18.69
CA VAL A 246 0.00 3.67 -18.51
C VAL A 246 -1.29 2.95 -18.23
N ASP A 247 -1.94 3.34 -17.15
CA ASP A 247 -3.29 2.88 -16.83
C ASP A 247 -4.32 3.70 -17.60
N VAL A 248 -5.20 2.99 -18.30
CA VAL A 248 -6.23 3.58 -19.16
C VAL A 248 -7.58 3.00 -18.76
N LYS A 249 -8.59 3.87 -18.65
CA LYS A 249 -9.92 3.43 -18.24
C LYS A 249 -10.55 2.51 -19.28
N ILE A 250 -11.15 1.43 -18.82
CA ILE A 250 -12.03 0.56 -19.61
C ILE A 250 -13.47 0.54 -19.08
N SER A 251 -13.71 1.14 -17.92
CA SER A 251 -15.03 1.46 -17.39
C SER A 251 -14.93 2.64 -16.42
N ALA A 252 -16.03 3.04 -15.80
CA ALA A 252 -16.04 4.08 -14.76
C ALA A 252 -15.18 3.72 -13.53
N SER A 253 -14.99 2.42 -13.25
CA SER A 253 -14.33 1.93 -12.03
C SER A 253 -13.10 1.06 -12.30
N ASN A 254 -12.82 0.70 -13.56
CA ASN A 254 -11.74 -0.20 -13.93
C ASN A 254 -10.80 0.42 -14.97
N SER A 255 -9.51 0.13 -14.83
CA SER A 255 -8.46 0.45 -15.79
C SER A 255 -7.70 -0.81 -16.19
N VAL A 256 -7.00 -0.74 -17.33
CA VAL A 256 -5.98 -1.73 -17.70
C VAL A 256 -4.68 -1.02 -18.02
N THR A 257 -3.57 -1.69 -17.76
CA THR A 257 -2.22 -1.17 -17.99
C THR A 257 -1.77 -1.47 -19.41
N PHE A 258 -1.43 -0.44 -20.17
CA PHE A 258 -0.78 -0.54 -21.48
C PHE A 258 0.71 -0.19 -21.36
N MET A 259 1.52 -0.67 -22.31
CA MET A 259 2.82 -0.07 -22.55
C MET A 259 2.65 1.36 -23.09
N ALA A 260 3.43 2.31 -22.60
CA ALA A 260 3.40 3.72 -22.96
C ALA A 260 4.04 4.01 -24.33
N HIS A 261 4.78 3.05 -24.91
CA HIS A 261 5.31 3.14 -26.28
C HIS A 261 4.75 2.08 -27.22
N ASN A 262 4.80 2.36 -28.54
CA ASN A 262 4.56 1.32 -29.55
C ASN A 262 5.65 0.26 -29.41
N LEU A 263 5.30 -1.01 -29.67
CA LEU A 263 6.29 -2.08 -29.62
C LEU A 263 7.45 -1.82 -30.61
N GLY A 264 8.67 -1.78 -30.08
CA GLY A 264 9.88 -1.43 -30.83
C GLY A 264 10.17 0.07 -30.94
N GLY A 265 9.42 0.92 -30.24
CA GLY A 265 9.78 2.32 -30.03
C GLY A 265 10.83 2.48 -28.94
N ASP A 266 11.59 3.56 -29.02
CA ASP A 266 12.59 3.93 -28.00
C ASP A 266 11.91 4.35 -26.69
N ASN A 267 12.00 3.49 -25.67
CA ASN A 267 11.39 3.71 -24.36
C ASN A 267 12.19 4.68 -23.47
N THR A 268 13.35 5.16 -23.92
CA THR A 268 14.12 6.20 -23.23
C THR A 268 13.59 7.61 -23.45
N LEU A 269 12.71 7.77 -24.45
CA LEU A 269 12.09 9.05 -24.80
C LEU A 269 10.68 9.14 -24.22
N ASP A 270 10.19 10.35 -23.97
CA ASP A 270 8.82 10.56 -23.48
C ASP A 270 7.78 10.05 -24.50
N ALA A 271 7.00 9.05 -24.07
CA ALA A 271 5.88 8.47 -24.81
C ALA A 271 4.85 9.48 -25.32
N ASN A 272 4.75 10.64 -24.67
CA ASN A 272 3.77 11.68 -24.95
C ASN A 272 4.30 12.78 -25.87
N THR A 273 5.56 12.68 -26.29
CA THR A 273 6.21 13.63 -27.20
C THR A 273 6.50 12.94 -28.53
N PRO A 274 5.60 13.06 -29.54
CA PRO A 274 5.74 12.36 -30.82
C PRO A 274 7.06 12.69 -31.55
N VAL A 275 7.91 11.66 -31.70
CA VAL A 275 9.17 11.70 -32.45
C VAL A 275 9.38 10.39 -33.22
N GLN A 276 10.21 10.40 -34.25
CA GLN A 276 10.41 9.25 -35.13
C GLN A 276 10.74 7.96 -34.37
N ALA A 277 11.64 8.05 -33.38
CA ALA A 277 12.15 6.92 -32.62
C ALA A 277 11.08 6.18 -31.81
N ILE A 278 9.94 6.82 -31.48
CA ILE A 278 8.87 6.19 -30.67
C ILE A 278 7.72 5.62 -31.50
N HIS A 279 7.71 5.81 -32.83
CA HIS A 279 6.69 5.23 -33.73
C HIS A 279 6.69 3.70 -33.77
N GLY A 280 7.83 3.09 -33.42
CA GLY A 280 7.97 1.65 -33.26
C GLY A 280 7.91 0.87 -34.57
N ASN A 281 7.57 -0.41 -34.44
CA ASN A 281 7.58 -1.38 -35.54
C ASN A 281 6.19 -1.59 -36.14
N TYR A 282 6.16 -2.11 -37.36
CA TYR A 282 4.96 -2.62 -38.03
C TYR A 282 4.97 -4.15 -38.00
N TYR A 283 3.83 -4.72 -37.67
CA TYR A 283 3.62 -6.17 -37.62
C TYR A 283 2.44 -6.53 -38.54
N GLN A 284 2.54 -7.69 -39.17
CA GLN A 284 1.36 -8.33 -39.76
C GLN A 284 0.64 -9.12 -38.68
N TRP A 285 -0.68 -9.21 -38.79
CA TRP A 285 -1.49 -9.86 -37.78
C TRP A 285 -1.10 -11.33 -37.63
N GLY A 286 -1.01 -11.81 -36.39
CA GLY A 286 -0.70 -13.22 -36.09
C GLY A 286 0.79 -13.57 -36.26
N ARG A 287 1.70 -12.58 -36.32
CA ARG A 287 3.14 -12.81 -36.52
C ARG A 287 3.99 -12.11 -35.47
N LYS A 288 5.00 -12.82 -34.96
CA LYS A 288 5.94 -12.30 -33.96
C LYS A 288 6.98 -11.34 -34.54
N VAL A 289 7.41 -11.61 -35.77
CA VAL A 289 8.52 -10.87 -36.42
C VAL A 289 7.98 -9.60 -37.06
N LYS A 290 8.65 -8.46 -36.81
CA LYS A 290 8.33 -7.18 -37.46
C LYS A 290 8.54 -7.27 -38.97
N VAL A 291 7.72 -6.57 -39.75
CA VAL A 291 7.83 -6.50 -41.21
C VAL A 291 8.41 -5.19 -41.71
N ALA A 292 8.38 -4.15 -40.88
CA ALA A 292 9.01 -2.85 -41.11
C ALA A 292 9.16 -2.12 -39.77
N ASP A 293 9.86 -1.00 -39.79
CA ASP A 293 9.95 -0.06 -38.68
C ASP A 293 9.85 1.40 -39.14
N THR A 294 10.03 2.32 -38.20
CA THR A 294 9.95 3.76 -38.43
C THR A 294 11.01 4.28 -39.42
N TYR A 295 12.14 3.56 -39.58
CA TYR A 295 13.25 3.92 -40.47
C TYR A 295 13.16 3.26 -41.85
N THR A 296 12.33 2.22 -41.99
CA THR A 296 12.07 1.58 -43.28
C THR A 296 11.46 2.58 -44.28
N GLU A 297 12.05 2.68 -45.48
CA GLU A 297 11.59 3.59 -46.53
C GLU A 297 10.12 3.39 -46.92
N GLY A 298 9.51 4.41 -47.53
CA GLY A 298 8.08 4.39 -47.88
C GLY A 298 7.69 3.49 -49.06
N ALA A 299 8.67 3.03 -49.85
CA ALA A 299 8.45 2.22 -51.05
C ALA A 299 7.87 0.82 -50.75
N ALA A 300 7.47 0.10 -51.80
CA ALA A 300 7.05 -1.30 -51.68
C ALA A 300 8.20 -2.17 -51.15
N ILE A 301 7.87 -3.12 -50.28
CA ILE A 301 8.80 -4.06 -49.66
C ILE A 301 8.80 -5.34 -50.49
N SER A 302 9.97 -5.69 -51.03
CA SER A 302 10.14 -6.94 -51.79
C SER A 302 9.86 -8.16 -50.91
N GLY A 303 9.13 -9.14 -51.45
CA GLY A 303 8.77 -10.35 -50.70
C GLY A 303 7.69 -10.14 -49.64
N TRP A 304 6.88 -9.08 -49.75
CA TRP A 304 5.76 -8.85 -48.84
C TRP A 304 4.87 -10.09 -48.69
N ASN A 305 4.72 -10.59 -47.46
CA ASN A 305 4.02 -11.83 -47.20
C ASN A 305 2.51 -11.62 -47.30
N THR A 306 1.89 -12.18 -48.35
CA THR A 306 0.45 -12.12 -48.60
C THR A 306 -0.32 -13.34 -48.09
N ALA A 307 0.35 -14.30 -47.44
CA ALA A 307 -0.33 -15.43 -46.81
C ALA A 307 -1.11 -14.97 -45.58
N ILE A 308 -2.31 -15.51 -45.39
CA ILE A 308 -3.17 -15.18 -44.24
C ILE A 308 -2.77 -16.05 -43.04
N ALA A 309 -2.47 -15.42 -41.90
CA ALA A 309 -2.20 -16.12 -40.65
C ALA A 309 -3.47 -16.82 -40.11
N THR A 310 -3.32 -17.90 -39.35
CA THR A 310 -4.45 -18.70 -38.82
C THR A 310 -5.18 -17.97 -37.67
N ASN A 311 -6.46 -18.28 -37.43
CA ASN A 311 -7.27 -17.62 -36.40
C ASN A 311 -6.74 -17.83 -34.97
N VAL A 312 -5.89 -18.83 -34.76
CA VAL A 312 -5.29 -19.14 -33.46
C VAL A 312 -3.91 -18.51 -33.27
N ALA A 313 -3.44 -17.71 -34.24
CA ALA A 313 -2.11 -17.13 -34.19
C ALA A 313 -1.99 -16.11 -33.04
N TRP A 314 -2.97 -15.23 -32.83
CA TRP A 314 -3.14 -14.44 -31.60
C TRP A 314 -4.50 -14.76 -30.98
N LEU A 315 -4.61 -14.74 -29.66
CA LEU A 315 -5.83 -15.11 -28.94
C LEU A 315 -6.26 -14.01 -27.96
N ASN A 316 -7.57 -13.89 -27.76
CA ASN A 316 -8.15 -12.93 -26.83
C ASN A 316 -7.97 -13.32 -25.36
N ALA A 317 -7.85 -14.62 -25.06
CA ALA A 317 -7.83 -15.13 -23.69
C ALA A 317 -6.42 -15.28 -23.12
N SER A 318 -5.42 -15.50 -23.96
CA SER A 318 -4.05 -15.74 -23.53
C SER A 318 -3.05 -15.37 -24.62
N LYS A 319 -1.85 -14.96 -24.23
CA LYS A 319 -0.74 -14.76 -25.16
C LYS A 319 -0.36 -16.08 -25.85
N THR A 320 0.05 -15.98 -27.11
CA THR A 320 0.58 -17.11 -27.90
C THR A 320 2.06 -16.92 -28.21
N ALA A 321 2.72 -17.96 -28.73
CA ALA A 321 4.10 -17.85 -29.21
C ALA A 321 4.29 -16.86 -30.38
N ASN A 322 3.21 -16.56 -31.12
CA ASN A 322 3.24 -15.61 -32.23
C ASN A 322 2.91 -14.17 -31.81
N ASP A 323 2.43 -13.95 -30.59
CA ASP A 323 2.18 -12.63 -30.04
C ASP A 323 3.52 -11.88 -29.83
N PRO A 324 3.72 -10.71 -30.45
CA PRO A 324 5.01 -10.02 -30.44
C PRO A 324 5.30 -9.27 -29.13
N CYS A 325 4.31 -9.10 -28.24
CA CYS A 325 4.51 -8.38 -26.98
C CYS A 325 5.51 -9.11 -26.06
N PRO A 326 6.14 -8.43 -25.10
CA PRO A 326 7.00 -9.08 -24.10
C PRO A 326 6.18 -9.97 -23.13
N ASN A 327 6.87 -10.71 -22.26
CA ASN A 327 6.23 -11.50 -21.20
C ASN A 327 5.43 -10.59 -20.25
N GLY A 328 4.28 -11.07 -19.75
CA GLY A 328 3.36 -10.27 -18.94
C GLY A 328 2.49 -9.29 -19.75
N PHE A 329 2.69 -9.25 -21.08
CA PHE A 329 1.93 -8.40 -21.99
C PHE A 329 1.47 -9.15 -23.24
N ARG A 330 0.37 -8.70 -23.84
CA ARG A 330 -0.22 -9.26 -25.06
C ARG A 330 -0.80 -8.19 -25.99
N VAL A 331 -1.15 -8.59 -27.21
CA VAL A 331 -1.87 -7.72 -28.14
C VAL A 331 -3.31 -7.47 -27.62
N PRO A 332 -3.78 -6.21 -27.50
CA PRO A 332 -5.08 -5.90 -26.92
C PRO A 332 -6.25 -6.48 -27.71
N THR A 333 -7.33 -6.79 -27.02
CA THR A 333 -8.57 -7.28 -27.62
C THR A 333 -9.42 -6.13 -28.17
N LYS A 334 -10.36 -6.44 -29.08
CA LYS A 334 -11.28 -5.44 -29.62
C LYS A 334 -12.12 -4.79 -28.50
N PRO A 335 -12.70 -5.55 -27.55
CA PRO A 335 -13.41 -4.97 -26.42
C PRO A 335 -12.56 -4.01 -25.57
N GLN A 336 -11.27 -4.30 -25.37
CA GLN A 336 -10.37 -3.37 -24.65
C GLN A 336 -10.20 -2.06 -25.42
N TRP A 337 -9.99 -2.11 -26.74
CA TRP A 337 -9.90 -0.89 -27.53
C TRP A 337 -11.22 -0.10 -27.58
N ASP A 338 -12.36 -0.77 -27.79
CA ASP A 338 -13.68 -0.13 -27.73
C ASP A 338 -13.87 0.59 -26.39
N ALA A 339 -13.49 -0.08 -25.29
CA ALA A 339 -13.58 0.47 -23.95
C ALA A 339 -12.65 1.67 -23.71
N VAL A 340 -11.41 1.63 -24.22
CA VAL A 340 -10.48 2.77 -24.17
C VAL A 340 -11.09 3.98 -24.88
N ILE A 341 -11.66 3.79 -26.07
CA ILE A 341 -12.30 4.87 -26.83
C ILE A 341 -13.50 5.45 -26.07
N ALA A 342 -14.35 4.59 -25.50
CA ALA A 342 -15.60 4.99 -24.87
C ALA A 342 -15.43 5.66 -23.49
N ASN A 343 -14.39 5.30 -22.73
CA ASN A 343 -14.25 5.69 -21.32
C ASN A 343 -13.18 6.76 -21.07
N ASN A 344 -12.56 7.30 -22.11
CA ASN A 344 -11.49 8.30 -21.97
C ASN A 344 -11.73 9.50 -22.90
N THR A 345 -11.39 10.69 -22.41
CA THR A 345 -11.34 11.90 -23.24
C THR A 345 -10.23 11.76 -24.28
N ALA A 346 -10.53 12.07 -25.55
CA ALA A 346 -9.56 12.04 -26.63
C ALA A 346 -9.07 13.45 -27.01
N THR A 347 -7.77 13.63 -27.18
CA THR A 347 -7.13 14.87 -27.66
C THR A 347 -6.15 14.58 -28.79
N ASN A 348 -5.82 15.59 -29.60
CA ASN A 348 -4.86 15.46 -30.70
C ASN A 348 -3.56 16.18 -30.34
N ILE A 349 -2.44 15.62 -30.80
CA ILE A 349 -1.10 16.21 -30.71
C ILE A 349 -0.56 16.38 -32.12
N GLY A 350 0.03 17.54 -32.40
CA GLY A 350 0.68 17.86 -33.67
C GLY A 350 -0.27 18.04 -34.87
N ALA A 351 0.33 18.24 -36.04
CA ALA A 351 -0.39 18.49 -37.28
C ALA A 351 -0.63 17.19 -38.05
N PHE A 352 -1.89 16.90 -38.36
CA PHE A 352 -2.28 15.70 -39.09
C PHE A 352 -2.24 15.94 -40.60
N ASN A 353 -1.11 15.62 -41.23
CA ASN A 353 -0.90 15.77 -42.67
C ASN A 353 -0.12 14.57 -43.24
N ASN A 354 -0.43 14.19 -44.48
CA ASN A 354 0.08 12.96 -45.09
C ASN A 354 1.47 13.19 -45.68
N THR A 355 2.50 12.87 -44.90
CA THR A 355 3.88 12.85 -45.40
C THR A 355 4.65 11.71 -44.74
N ALA A 356 5.57 11.09 -45.49
CA ALA A 356 6.37 9.97 -44.99
C ALA A 356 7.31 10.35 -43.83
N THR A 357 7.51 11.64 -43.59
CA THR A 357 8.39 12.22 -42.57
C THR A 357 7.63 12.92 -41.44
N ASN A 358 6.28 12.91 -41.44
CA ASN A 358 5.51 13.46 -40.33
C ASN A 358 5.45 12.46 -39.17
N PHE A 359 6.28 12.69 -38.16
CA PHE A 359 6.31 11.94 -36.91
C PHE A 359 5.64 12.68 -35.73
N GLY A 360 5.11 13.88 -35.97
CA GLY A 360 4.57 14.77 -34.95
C GLY A 360 3.10 14.53 -34.59
N ALA A 361 2.36 13.77 -35.40
CA ALA A 361 0.93 13.56 -35.21
C ALA A 361 0.61 12.37 -34.30
N ALA A 362 -0.27 12.58 -33.31
CA ALA A 362 -0.72 11.54 -32.40
C ALA A 362 -2.13 11.84 -31.84
N LYS A 363 -2.82 10.81 -31.36
CA LYS A 363 -4.05 10.92 -30.58
C LYS A 363 -3.81 10.37 -29.18
N GLN A 364 -4.28 11.10 -28.18
CA GLN A 364 -4.14 10.75 -26.78
C GLN A 364 -5.50 10.42 -26.17
N PHE A 365 -5.56 9.40 -25.32
CA PHE A 365 -6.74 8.98 -24.57
C PHE A 365 -6.45 9.09 -23.07
N GLY A 366 -7.22 9.90 -22.33
CA GLY A 366 -7.02 10.13 -20.90
C GLY A 366 -6.36 11.47 -20.60
N SER A 367 -5.85 11.67 -19.38
CA SER A 367 -5.22 12.92 -18.95
C SER A 367 -4.23 12.72 -17.80
N GLY A 368 -3.38 13.73 -17.53
CA GLY A 368 -2.42 13.70 -16.43
C GLY A 368 -1.33 12.64 -16.63
N VAL A 369 -1.16 11.76 -15.64
CA VAL A 369 -0.26 10.58 -15.73
C VAL A 369 -0.95 9.37 -16.37
N ASN A 370 -2.29 9.36 -16.41
CA ASN A 370 -3.11 8.25 -16.93
C ASN A 370 -3.58 8.56 -18.36
N LYS A 371 -2.63 8.74 -19.28
CA LYS A 371 -2.92 9.11 -20.68
C LYS A 371 -2.14 8.26 -21.69
N LEU A 372 -2.84 7.55 -22.55
CA LEU A 372 -2.27 6.72 -23.60
C LEU A 372 -2.12 7.52 -24.89
N THR A 373 -0.88 7.76 -25.30
CA THR A 373 -0.57 8.45 -26.56
C THR A 373 -0.30 7.44 -27.69
N LEU A 374 -1.14 7.46 -28.71
CA LEU A 374 -1.05 6.63 -29.91
C LEU A 374 -0.62 7.48 -31.11
N LEU A 375 0.42 7.05 -31.81
CA LEU A 375 1.08 7.77 -32.88
C LEU A 375 0.36 7.52 -34.21
N ALA A 376 0.23 8.56 -35.04
CA ALA A 376 -0.33 8.45 -36.39
C ALA A 376 0.72 7.88 -37.36
N ALA A 377 1.16 6.64 -37.11
CA ALA A 377 2.25 5.99 -37.84
C ALA A 377 1.89 5.57 -39.27
N GLY A 378 0.62 5.67 -39.67
CA GLY A 378 0.13 5.11 -40.93
C GLY A 378 0.17 3.58 -40.94
N PHE A 379 0.25 2.98 -42.13
CA PHE A 379 0.33 1.53 -42.29
C PHE A 379 1.20 1.11 -43.49
N ARG A 380 1.56 -0.18 -43.52
CA ARG A 380 2.16 -0.85 -44.67
C ARG A 380 1.09 -1.64 -45.43
N GLY A 381 0.93 -1.36 -46.72
CA GLY A 381 -0.16 -1.90 -47.54
C GLY A 381 -0.19 -3.42 -47.64
N TYR A 382 -1.37 -4.02 -47.57
CA TYR A 382 -1.57 -5.48 -47.52
C TYR A 382 -1.00 -6.26 -48.72
N ASN A 383 -0.88 -5.63 -49.89
CA ASN A 383 -0.40 -6.28 -51.13
C ASN A 383 1.11 -6.23 -51.32
N ASN A 384 1.80 -5.19 -50.85
CA ASN A 384 3.19 -4.92 -51.21
C ASN A 384 4.00 -4.18 -50.15
N GLY A 385 3.42 -3.87 -48.99
CA GLY A 385 4.11 -3.20 -47.88
C GLY A 385 4.40 -1.70 -48.07
N SER A 386 3.90 -1.03 -49.12
CA SER A 386 4.11 0.41 -49.28
C SER A 386 3.52 1.21 -48.12
N LEU A 387 4.22 2.26 -47.66
CA LEU A 387 3.75 3.13 -46.57
C LEU A 387 2.60 4.00 -47.05
N THR A 388 1.56 4.15 -46.23
CA THR A 388 0.42 5.04 -46.52
C THR A 388 -0.10 5.68 -45.24
N ASN A 389 -0.61 6.91 -45.35
CA ASN A 389 -1.29 7.67 -44.29
C ASN A 389 -0.46 7.98 -43.03
N ARG A 390 0.87 7.96 -43.12
CA ARG A 390 1.72 8.45 -42.03
C ARG A 390 1.46 9.93 -41.79
N GLY A 391 1.33 10.29 -40.51
CA GLY A 391 0.99 11.63 -40.09
C GLY A 391 -0.50 11.96 -40.18
N VAL A 392 -1.37 11.05 -40.66
CA VAL A 392 -2.83 11.29 -40.75
C VAL A 392 -3.64 10.28 -39.95
N ASN A 393 -3.23 9.02 -39.97
CA ASN A 393 -3.97 7.97 -39.28
C ASN A 393 -3.06 7.10 -38.41
N GLY A 394 -3.58 6.70 -37.26
CA GLY A 394 -3.03 5.58 -36.51
C GLY A 394 -3.75 4.28 -36.88
N TYR A 395 -3.01 3.17 -36.90
CA TYR A 395 -3.53 1.83 -37.09
C TYR A 395 -2.86 0.89 -36.09
N TYR A 396 -3.67 0.23 -35.27
CA TYR A 396 -3.22 -0.56 -34.12
C TYR A 396 -3.93 -1.90 -34.08
N TRP A 397 -3.17 -2.99 -34.17
CA TRP A 397 -3.79 -4.31 -34.17
C TRP A 397 -4.56 -4.63 -32.88
N SER A 398 -5.59 -5.45 -33.04
CA SER A 398 -6.18 -6.23 -31.97
C SER A 398 -5.87 -7.72 -32.13
N SER A 399 -5.84 -8.47 -31.03
CA SER A 399 -5.82 -9.95 -31.03
C SER A 399 -7.16 -10.56 -31.48
N SER A 400 -8.24 -9.78 -31.59
CA SER A 400 -9.54 -10.28 -32.01
C SER A 400 -9.62 -10.49 -33.53
N VAL A 401 -10.17 -11.62 -33.95
CA VAL A 401 -10.24 -12.07 -35.35
C VAL A 401 -11.65 -12.02 -35.94
N GLY A 402 -11.74 -11.74 -37.24
CA GLY A 402 -12.86 -12.14 -38.10
C GLY A 402 -12.48 -13.39 -38.91
N ASP A 403 -13.23 -13.74 -39.97
CA ASP A 403 -12.95 -14.95 -40.77
C ASP A 403 -11.64 -14.84 -41.56
N SER A 404 -11.54 -13.88 -42.49
CA SER A 404 -10.32 -13.58 -43.27
C SER A 404 -9.67 -12.24 -42.94
N SER A 405 -10.26 -11.49 -42.01
CA SER A 405 -9.78 -10.21 -41.50
C SER A 405 -9.41 -10.32 -40.02
N ALA A 406 -8.82 -9.26 -39.49
CA ALA A 406 -8.63 -9.06 -38.06
C ALA A 406 -8.98 -7.64 -37.68
N HIS A 407 -9.37 -7.46 -36.42
CA HIS A 407 -9.75 -6.16 -35.91
C HIS A 407 -8.53 -5.28 -35.64
N PHE A 408 -8.69 -3.99 -35.88
CA PHE A 408 -7.70 -2.97 -35.53
C PHE A 408 -8.40 -1.70 -35.08
N LEU A 409 -7.73 -0.95 -34.20
CA LEU A 409 -8.09 0.41 -33.86
C LEU A 409 -7.55 1.33 -34.96
N THR A 410 -8.39 2.23 -35.45
CA THR A 410 -7.96 3.34 -36.29
C THR A 410 -8.47 4.67 -35.79
N PHE A 411 -7.72 5.72 -36.07
CA PHE A 411 -8.12 7.08 -35.74
C PHE A 411 -7.60 8.10 -36.77
N ASP A 412 -8.25 9.25 -36.78
CA ASP A 412 -7.83 10.48 -37.47
C ASP A 412 -8.02 11.69 -36.53
N THR A 413 -8.01 12.91 -37.05
CA THR A 413 -8.23 14.13 -36.23
C THR A 413 -9.61 14.18 -35.56
N THR A 414 -10.61 13.55 -36.15
CA THR A 414 -12.03 13.70 -35.77
C THR A 414 -12.59 12.51 -35.01
N LYS A 415 -12.10 11.29 -35.27
CA LYS A 415 -12.68 10.06 -34.72
C LYS A 415 -11.62 9.01 -34.37
N ALA A 416 -12.01 8.07 -33.52
CA ALA A 416 -11.33 6.83 -33.25
C ALA A 416 -12.38 5.71 -33.13
N PHE A 417 -12.14 4.58 -33.79
CA PHE A 417 -13.09 3.46 -33.80
C PHE A 417 -12.35 2.15 -34.16
N MET A 418 -13.00 1.02 -33.86
CA MET A 418 -12.53 -0.29 -34.30
C MET A 418 -13.05 -0.61 -35.69
N ASP A 419 -12.18 -1.15 -36.53
CA ASP A 419 -12.48 -1.59 -37.90
C ASP A 419 -11.89 -2.99 -38.13
N ASP A 420 -12.09 -3.57 -39.32
CA ASP A 420 -11.50 -4.83 -39.71
C ASP A 420 -10.77 -4.76 -41.05
N GLY A 421 -9.69 -5.54 -41.17
CA GLY A 421 -8.81 -5.45 -42.33
C GLY A 421 -8.00 -6.71 -42.58
N ASN A 422 -7.41 -6.79 -43.76
CA ASN A 422 -6.60 -7.93 -44.16
C ASN A 422 -5.42 -8.13 -43.19
N ARG A 423 -5.20 -9.37 -42.73
CA ARG A 423 -4.14 -9.72 -41.79
C ARG A 423 -2.72 -9.43 -42.31
N THR A 424 -2.56 -9.23 -43.61
CA THR A 424 -1.26 -8.92 -44.24
C THR A 424 -0.94 -7.42 -44.28
N TYR A 425 -1.81 -6.54 -43.78
CA TYR A 425 -1.41 -5.16 -43.49
C TYR A 425 -0.29 -5.14 -42.44
N GLY A 426 0.62 -4.16 -42.51
CA GLY A 426 1.53 -3.87 -41.42
C GLY A 426 1.00 -2.71 -40.58
N PHE A 427 0.53 -2.99 -39.37
CA PHE A 427 0.08 -1.99 -38.40
C PHE A 427 0.97 -1.98 -37.16
N SER A 428 0.87 -0.90 -36.38
CA SER A 428 1.54 -0.81 -35.08
C SER A 428 0.91 -1.77 -34.07
N VAL A 429 1.70 -2.15 -33.07
CA VAL A 429 1.21 -2.91 -31.90
C VAL A 429 1.47 -2.08 -30.65
N ARG A 430 0.46 -2.01 -29.80
CA ARG A 430 0.51 -1.37 -28.48
C ARG A 430 0.10 -2.42 -27.46
N CYS A 431 1.01 -2.87 -26.62
CA CYS A 431 0.76 -4.03 -25.76
C CYS A 431 -0.02 -3.65 -24.50
N VAL A 432 -0.85 -4.58 -24.01
CA VAL A 432 -1.61 -4.47 -22.75
C VAL A 432 -1.20 -5.60 -21.80
N GLN A 433 -1.19 -5.36 -20.50
CA GLN A 433 -0.89 -6.37 -19.48
C GLN A 433 -1.87 -7.55 -19.59
N GLU A 434 -1.38 -8.78 -19.40
CA GLU A 434 -2.14 -10.03 -19.61
C GLU A 434 -3.40 -10.17 -18.76
#